data_AF-A0A1J9QTC8-F1
#
_entry.id   AF-A0A1J9QTC8-F1
#
_cell.length_a   1.000
_cell.length_b   1.000
_cell.length_c   1.000
_cell.angle_alpha   90.00
_cell.angle_beta   90.00
_cell.angle_gamma   90.00
#
_symmetry.space_group_name_H-M   'P 1'
#
loop_
_entity.id
_entity.type
_entity.pdbx_description
1 polymer ?
#
loop_
_entity_poly.entity_id
_entity_poly.type
_entity_poly.pdbx_seq_one_letter_code
_entity_poly.pdbx_strand_id
1 'polypeptide(L)'
;MTDTPPSHPLILDPKHDDYDFPTTAPDAKSGHPGHTTPEQDAQVYQLRTMLEQLGYTERLDTLTLLRFLRARKFDVEAAKLMFVECEKWREEFGTDDLVNTFEYPEKPQVFQYYPQYYHKTDKDGRPVYIEKLGNIDLNAMYKITTADRMLKNLVCEYEKLADPRLPACSRKAGKLLETCCSIMDLKGVGITRVPSVYGYVKQASAISQNYYPERLGKLYLINAPWGFSSVFSVVKGFLDPVTVQKIHVLGSGYEAELLAQVPKENLPKEFGGECECEGGCELSDMGPWQEKEWAKEPKWAKKTGDVVKEADKENEAKKENKEEEVEKKEGEAAAAATIQKETEKKETDAVKQQSNGEVTA
;
A
#
# COMPACT_ATOMS: atom_id res chain seq x y z
N MET A 1 -29.32 24.82 -10.69
CA MET A 1 -29.41 25.18 -9.26
C MET A 1 -28.50 24.20 -8.54
N THR A 2 -27.35 24.66 -8.06
CA THR A 2 -26.43 23.83 -7.28
C THR A 2 -26.96 23.80 -5.86
N ASP A 3 -27.73 22.77 -5.51
CA ASP A 3 -28.07 22.48 -4.12
C ASP A 3 -26.77 22.16 -3.38
N THR A 4 -26.22 23.16 -2.70
CA THR A 4 -25.20 22.92 -1.69
C THR A 4 -25.96 22.40 -0.47
N PRO A 5 -25.85 21.10 -0.11
CA PRO A 5 -26.53 20.58 1.07
C PRO A 5 -26.05 21.34 2.31
N PRO A 6 -26.90 21.53 3.33
CA PRO A 6 -26.52 22.21 4.55
C PRO A 6 -25.35 21.46 5.20
N SER A 7 -24.21 22.15 5.37
CA SER A 7 -23.05 21.60 6.07
C SER A 7 -23.36 21.53 7.57
N HIS A 8 -23.40 20.33 8.14
CA HIS A 8 -23.34 20.15 9.59
C HIS A 8 -21.95 19.59 9.98
N PRO A 9 -21.45 19.89 11.19
CA PRO A 9 -20.20 19.32 11.68
C PRO A 9 -20.24 17.79 11.59
N LEU A 10 -19.12 17.18 11.19
CA LEU A 10 -18.98 15.72 11.16
C LEU A 10 -19.26 15.16 12.56
N ILE A 11 -20.20 14.22 12.66
CA ILE A 11 -20.50 13.55 13.93
C ILE A 11 -19.41 12.52 14.20
N LEU A 12 -18.53 12.83 15.15
CA LEU A 12 -17.45 11.93 15.55
C LEU A 12 -17.92 10.95 16.64
N ASP A 13 -17.49 9.70 16.52
CA ASP A 13 -17.67 8.65 17.50
C ASP A 13 -16.40 8.53 18.37
N PRO A 14 -16.40 8.95 19.64
CA PRO A 14 -15.21 8.93 20.49
C PRO A 14 -14.57 7.55 20.68
N LYS A 15 -15.28 6.46 20.37
CA LYS A 15 -14.73 5.10 20.39
C LYS A 15 -13.74 4.87 19.25
N HIS A 16 -13.99 5.46 18.09
CA HIS A 16 -13.27 5.16 16.84
C HIS A 16 -12.50 6.37 16.29
N ASP A 17 -12.95 7.58 16.61
CA ASP A 17 -12.48 8.83 16.02
C ASP A 17 -11.58 9.60 17.00
N ASP A 18 -10.28 9.34 16.94
CA ASP A 18 -9.25 9.92 17.81
C ASP A 18 -8.35 10.96 17.09
N TYR A 19 -8.92 11.67 16.11
CA TYR A 19 -8.16 12.58 15.25
C TYR A 19 -7.61 13.78 16.01
N ASP A 20 -6.34 14.08 15.76
CA ASP A 20 -5.62 15.24 16.32
C ASP A 20 -5.29 16.29 15.24
N PHE A 21 -5.98 16.20 14.10
CA PHE A 21 -5.90 17.09 12.96
C PHE A 21 -7.32 17.46 12.48
N PRO A 22 -7.48 18.53 11.69
CA PRO A 22 -8.79 18.93 11.18
C PRO A 22 -9.45 17.82 10.35
N THR A 23 -10.74 17.57 10.58
CA THR A 23 -11.49 16.45 9.98
C THR A 23 -12.48 16.89 8.91
N THR A 24 -12.60 18.18 8.62
CA THR A 24 -13.49 18.71 7.58
C THR A 24 -12.75 18.84 6.26
N ALA A 25 -13.31 18.25 5.20
CA ALA A 25 -12.75 18.34 3.86
C ALA A 25 -12.85 19.77 3.31
N PRO A 26 -11.83 20.24 2.55
CA PRO A 26 -11.82 21.59 2.00
C PRO A 26 -12.85 21.80 0.88
N ASP A 27 -13.13 20.76 0.10
CA ASP A 27 -14.14 20.81 -0.96
C ASP A 27 -15.51 20.39 -0.39
N ALA A 28 -16.51 21.27 -0.51
CA ALA A 28 -17.90 21.01 -0.12
C ALA A 28 -18.63 20.06 -1.10
N LYS A 29 -18.08 18.87 -1.31
CA LYS A 29 -18.67 17.81 -2.13
C LYS A 29 -19.43 16.84 -1.22
N SER A 30 -20.64 16.46 -1.62
CA SER A 30 -21.46 15.50 -0.87
C SER A 30 -20.68 14.21 -0.58
N GLY A 31 -20.82 13.72 0.65
CA GLY A 31 -20.16 12.49 1.10
C GLY A 31 -18.71 12.66 1.55
N HIS A 32 -18.15 13.88 1.44
CA HIS A 32 -16.88 14.20 2.09
C HIS A 32 -17.08 14.53 3.57
N PRO A 33 -16.05 14.29 4.41
CA PRO A 33 -16.07 14.66 5.82
C PRO A 33 -16.49 16.13 6.06
N GLY A 34 -17.53 16.33 6.87
CA GLY A 34 -18.14 17.66 7.14
C GLY A 34 -19.14 18.16 6.08
N HIS A 35 -19.39 17.37 5.03
CA HIS A 35 -20.33 17.66 3.93
C HIS A 35 -21.20 16.45 3.60
N THR A 36 -21.51 15.64 4.61
CA THR A 36 -22.43 14.50 4.53
C THR A 36 -23.89 14.96 4.72
N THR A 37 -24.83 14.19 4.17
CA THR A 37 -26.25 14.31 4.54
C THR A 37 -26.57 13.41 5.75
N PRO A 38 -27.69 13.62 6.45
CA PRO A 38 -28.11 12.72 7.53
C PRO A 38 -28.22 11.25 7.10
N GLU A 39 -28.64 11.00 5.84
CA GLU A 39 -28.67 9.65 5.27
C GLU A 39 -27.26 9.06 5.14
N GLN A 40 -26.29 9.86 4.69
CA GLN A 40 -24.90 9.42 4.56
C GLN A 40 -24.26 9.15 5.93
N ASP A 41 -24.57 9.95 6.96
CA ASP A 41 -24.14 9.69 8.33
C ASP A 41 -24.74 8.38 8.87
N ALA A 42 -26.03 8.13 8.61
CA ALA A 42 -26.66 6.87 8.96
C ALA A 42 -26.02 5.67 8.24
N GLN A 43 -25.58 5.84 6.99
CA GLN A 43 -24.85 4.81 6.24
C GLN A 43 -23.46 4.54 6.81
N VAL A 44 -22.74 5.55 7.31
CA VAL A 44 -21.48 5.35 8.05
C VAL A 44 -21.72 4.52 9.30
N TYR A 45 -22.74 4.88 10.09
CA TYR A 45 -23.10 4.14 11.29
C TYR A 45 -23.49 2.69 10.97
N GLN A 46 -24.33 2.49 9.94
CA GLN A 46 -24.75 1.17 9.49
C GLN A 46 -23.54 0.31 9.08
N LEU A 47 -22.65 0.84 8.23
CA LEU A 47 -21.45 0.14 7.80
C LEU A 47 -20.58 -0.26 9.00
N ARG A 48 -20.33 0.68 9.91
CA ARG A 48 -19.55 0.43 11.14
C ARG A 48 -20.15 -0.70 11.96
N THR A 49 -21.44 -0.64 12.27
CA THR A 49 -22.12 -1.68 13.06
C THR A 49 -22.03 -3.05 12.39
N MET A 50 -22.20 -3.12 11.06
CA MET A 50 -22.07 -4.39 10.33
C MET A 50 -20.65 -4.96 10.42
N LEU A 51 -19.62 -4.12 10.36
CA LEU A 51 -18.22 -4.55 10.50
C LEU A 51 -17.90 -4.98 11.94
N GLU A 52 -18.39 -4.27 12.95
CA GLU A 52 -18.26 -4.67 14.36
C GLU A 52 -18.94 -6.03 14.62
N GLN A 53 -20.11 -6.29 14.03
CA GLN A 53 -20.80 -7.57 14.13
C GLN A 53 -20.02 -8.73 13.48
N LEU A 54 -19.19 -8.44 12.48
CA LEU A 54 -18.26 -9.39 11.88
C LEU A 54 -16.96 -9.57 12.69
N GLY A 55 -16.78 -8.81 13.77
CA GLY A 55 -15.64 -8.91 14.67
C GLY A 55 -14.47 -7.97 14.35
N TYR A 56 -14.60 -7.07 13.37
CA TYR A 56 -13.56 -6.07 13.08
C TYR A 56 -13.52 -5.00 14.18
N THR A 57 -12.31 -4.60 14.57
CA THR A 57 -12.06 -3.57 15.60
C THR A 57 -11.21 -2.40 15.11
N GLU A 58 -10.41 -2.62 14.06
CA GLU A 58 -9.46 -1.63 13.53
C GLU A 58 -10.04 -0.88 12.34
N ARG A 59 -9.56 0.36 12.10
CA ARG A 59 -9.88 1.16 10.89
C ARG A 59 -11.38 1.40 10.66
N LEU A 60 -12.17 1.39 11.74
CA LEU A 60 -13.60 1.70 11.76
C LEU A 60 -13.89 3.20 11.99
N ASP A 61 -12.84 4.01 11.91
CA ASP A 61 -12.88 5.46 12.05
C ASP A 61 -13.65 6.09 10.87
N THR A 62 -14.40 7.16 11.16
CA THR A 62 -15.35 7.80 10.26
C THR A 62 -14.71 8.20 8.93
N LEU A 63 -13.49 8.75 8.94
CA LEU A 63 -12.77 9.14 7.72
C LEU A 63 -12.44 7.94 6.83
N THR A 64 -12.02 6.81 7.40
CA THR A 64 -11.79 5.58 6.64
C THR A 64 -13.08 5.05 6.03
N LEU A 65 -14.14 4.89 6.83
CA LEU A 65 -15.42 4.37 6.35
C LEU A 65 -16.02 5.23 5.24
N LEU A 66 -15.90 6.56 5.36
CA LEU A 66 -16.35 7.49 4.31
C LEU A 66 -15.59 7.27 2.98
N ARG A 67 -14.29 6.96 3.00
CA ARG A 67 -13.55 6.63 1.75
C ARG A 67 -14.10 5.37 1.08
N PHE A 68 -14.37 4.31 1.84
CA PHE A 68 -14.97 3.07 1.31
C PHE A 68 -16.38 3.30 0.76
N LEU A 69 -17.21 4.05 1.49
CA LEU A 69 -18.56 4.42 1.03
C LEU A 69 -18.51 5.22 -0.27
N ARG A 70 -17.65 6.24 -0.36
CA ARG A 70 -17.49 7.01 -1.60
C ARG A 70 -17.05 6.17 -2.79
N ALA A 71 -16.07 5.28 -2.59
CA ALA A 71 -15.59 4.37 -3.62
C ALA A 71 -16.68 3.40 -4.14
N ARG A 72 -17.77 3.23 -3.40
CA ARG A 72 -18.94 2.42 -3.77
C ARG A 72 -20.23 3.24 -3.86
N LYS A 73 -20.13 4.56 -4.07
CA LYS A 73 -21.27 5.47 -4.28
C LYS A 73 -22.32 5.38 -3.15
N PHE A 74 -21.85 5.22 -1.91
CA PHE A 74 -22.66 5.02 -0.71
C PHE A 74 -23.54 3.76 -0.72
N ASP A 75 -23.22 2.75 -1.53
CA ASP A 75 -23.77 1.41 -1.36
C ASP A 75 -23.08 0.73 -0.16
N VAL A 76 -23.81 0.58 0.93
CA VAL A 76 -23.30 0.06 2.20
C VAL A 76 -22.85 -1.40 2.08
N GLU A 77 -23.56 -2.24 1.34
CA GLU A 77 -23.21 -3.65 1.17
C GLU A 77 -21.96 -3.81 0.32
N ALA A 78 -21.87 -3.04 -0.77
CA ALA A 78 -20.68 -3.04 -1.62
C ALA A 78 -19.45 -2.44 -0.89
N ALA A 79 -19.64 -1.41 -0.06
CA ALA A 79 -18.59 -0.84 0.78
C ALA A 79 -18.11 -1.84 1.85
N LYS A 80 -19.03 -2.57 2.48
CA LYS A 80 -18.72 -3.65 3.42
C LYS A 80 -17.89 -4.74 2.77
N LEU A 81 -18.30 -5.22 1.59
CA LEU A 81 -17.54 -6.24 0.85
C LEU A 81 -16.12 -5.73 0.54
N MET A 82 -15.98 -4.51 0.03
CA MET A 82 -14.68 -3.90 -0.25
C MET A 82 -13.80 -3.78 1.00
N PHE A 83 -14.37 -3.40 2.14
CA PHE A 83 -13.65 -3.31 3.41
C PHE A 83 -13.17 -4.70 3.87
N VAL A 84 -14.04 -5.71 3.86
CA VAL A 84 -13.70 -7.08 4.23
C VAL A 84 -12.59 -7.66 3.35
N GLU A 85 -12.66 -7.44 2.03
CA GLU A 85 -11.60 -7.83 1.09
C GLU A 85 -10.29 -7.10 1.36
N CYS A 86 -10.36 -5.82 1.71
CA CYS A 86 -9.19 -5.03 2.09
C CYS A 86 -8.54 -5.57 3.37
N GLU A 87 -9.31 -5.81 4.44
CA GLU A 87 -8.78 -6.34 5.69
C GLU A 87 -8.14 -7.73 5.50
N LYS A 88 -8.79 -8.60 4.72
CA LYS A 88 -8.23 -9.91 4.37
C LYS A 88 -6.91 -9.77 3.60
N TRP A 89 -6.86 -8.87 2.61
CA TRP A 89 -5.61 -8.61 1.87
C TRP A 89 -4.51 -8.05 2.78
N ARG A 90 -4.84 -7.15 3.71
CA ARG A 90 -3.88 -6.58 4.65
C ARG A 90 -3.23 -7.66 5.51
N GLU A 91 -4.02 -8.60 6.00
CA GLU A 91 -3.55 -9.78 6.74
C GLU A 91 -2.65 -10.66 5.87
N GLU A 92 -3.11 -11.08 4.68
CA GLU A 92 -2.36 -11.94 3.76
C GLU A 92 -1.05 -11.30 3.28
N PHE A 93 -1.04 -9.98 3.06
CA PHE A 93 0.14 -9.24 2.61
C PHE A 93 1.08 -8.84 3.76
N GLY A 94 0.64 -8.95 5.01
CA GLY A 94 1.39 -8.51 6.20
C GLY A 94 1.54 -6.99 6.29
N THR A 95 0.51 -6.24 5.89
CA THR A 95 0.59 -4.77 5.68
C THR A 95 0.80 -4.01 6.99
N ASP A 96 0.14 -4.43 8.07
CA ASP A 96 0.11 -3.69 9.34
C ASP A 96 1.49 -3.57 9.99
N ASP A 97 2.36 -4.56 9.80
CA ASP A 97 3.76 -4.57 10.28
C ASP A 97 4.79 -4.19 9.21
N LEU A 98 4.36 -4.04 7.96
CA LEU A 98 5.26 -3.97 6.81
C LEU A 98 6.25 -2.80 6.94
N VAL A 99 5.78 -1.64 7.40
CA VAL A 99 6.64 -0.46 7.52
C VAL A 99 7.79 -0.66 8.51
N ASN A 100 7.59 -1.48 9.56
CA ASN A 100 8.60 -1.78 10.56
C ASN A 100 9.52 -2.94 10.17
N THR A 101 9.03 -3.87 9.35
CA THR A 101 9.68 -5.17 9.10
C THR A 101 10.31 -5.27 7.71
N PHE A 102 9.86 -4.46 6.75
CA PHE A 102 10.35 -4.51 5.38
C PHE A 102 11.63 -3.69 5.20
N GLU A 103 12.74 -4.39 5.06
CA GLU A 103 14.01 -3.79 4.65
C GLU A 103 14.16 -3.80 3.12
N TYR A 104 14.54 -2.65 2.57
CA TYR A 104 14.75 -2.46 1.13
C TYR A 104 16.18 -1.96 0.82
N PRO A 105 17.23 -2.74 1.16
CA PRO A 105 18.62 -2.32 1.00
C PRO A 105 19.01 -2.08 -0.46
N GLU A 106 18.33 -2.71 -1.41
CA GLU A 106 18.56 -2.49 -2.83
C GLU A 106 17.91 -1.20 -3.38
N LYS A 107 17.17 -0.44 -2.55
CA LYS A 107 16.51 0.81 -2.95
C LYS A 107 17.45 1.74 -3.73
N PRO A 108 18.70 2.01 -3.33
CA PRO A 108 19.58 2.90 -4.10
C PRO A 108 19.88 2.41 -5.52
N GLN A 109 19.97 1.08 -5.74
CA GLN A 109 20.20 0.49 -7.06
C GLN A 109 18.93 0.53 -7.90
N VAL A 110 17.78 0.19 -7.30
CA VAL A 110 16.46 0.28 -7.94
C VAL A 110 16.14 1.71 -8.36
N PHE A 111 16.47 2.68 -7.50
CA PHE A 111 16.23 4.10 -7.70
C PHE A 111 16.94 4.68 -8.94
N GLN A 112 18.06 4.08 -9.38
CA GLN A 112 18.71 4.49 -10.64
C GLN A 112 17.83 4.22 -11.88
N TYR A 113 16.98 3.20 -11.82
CA TYR A 113 16.05 2.83 -12.89
C TYR A 113 14.66 3.41 -12.69
N TYR A 114 14.20 3.43 -11.43
CA TYR A 114 12.85 3.85 -11.10
C TYR A 114 12.84 4.77 -9.86
N PRO A 115 13.20 6.06 -10.03
CA PRO A 115 13.05 7.06 -8.98
C PRO A 115 11.59 7.22 -8.57
N GLN A 116 11.31 7.04 -7.27
CA GLN A 116 10.00 7.20 -6.64
C GLN A 116 10.19 7.87 -5.29
N TYR A 117 9.56 9.03 -5.07
CA TYR A 117 9.78 9.80 -3.84
C TYR A 117 8.65 10.79 -3.55
N TYR A 118 8.44 11.08 -2.27
CA TYR A 118 7.65 12.22 -1.84
C TYR A 118 8.53 13.46 -1.68
N HIS A 119 7.99 14.62 -2.01
CA HIS A 119 8.69 15.89 -1.87
C HIS A 119 7.72 17.05 -1.65
N LYS A 120 7.67 17.57 -0.42
CA LYS A 120 6.90 18.73 0.00
C LYS A 120 5.42 18.61 -0.36
N THR A 121 4.75 19.74 -0.64
CA THR A 121 3.32 19.79 -0.87
C THR A 121 2.94 20.66 -2.07
N ASP A 122 1.77 20.37 -2.65
CA ASP A 122 1.10 21.25 -3.60
C ASP A 122 0.48 22.47 -2.89
N LYS A 123 -0.12 23.39 -3.66
CA LYS A 123 -0.74 24.62 -3.13
C LYS A 123 -1.98 24.35 -2.27
N ASP A 124 -2.58 23.17 -2.42
CA ASP A 124 -3.72 22.74 -1.63
C ASP A 124 -3.28 22.05 -0.32
N GLY A 125 -1.98 21.79 -0.16
CA GLY A 125 -1.32 21.18 0.99
C GLY A 125 -1.04 19.68 0.82
N ARG A 126 -1.42 19.06 -0.30
CA ARG A 126 -1.28 17.61 -0.51
C ARG A 126 0.19 17.22 -0.63
N PRO A 127 0.64 16.10 -0.04
CA PRO A 127 1.95 15.54 -0.32
C PRO A 127 2.16 15.37 -1.83
N VAL A 128 3.27 15.87 -2.37
CA VAL A 128 3.61 15.65 -3.79
C VAL A 128 4.42 14.38 -3.91
N TYR A 129 3.96 13.45 -4.74
CA TYR A 129 4.63 12.21 -5.07
C TYR A 129 5.16 12.28 -6.50
N ILE A 130 6.41 11.90 -6.71
CA ILE A 130 7.08 11.99 -8.01
C ILE A 130 7.62 10.62 -8.41
N GLU A 131 7.31 10.21 -9.65
CA GLU A 131 7.84 9.00 -10.28
C GLU A 131 8.50 9.34 -11.62
N LYS A 132 9.68 8.78 -11.88
CA LYS A 132 10.35 8.90 -13.19
C LYS A 132 10.39 7.55 -13.89
N LEU A 133 9.62 7.43 -14.97
CA LEU A 133 9.37 6.15 -15.64
C LEU A 133 10.36 5.88 -16.80
N GLY A 134 11.07 6.92 -17.26
CA GLY A 134 11.93 6.88 -18.44
C GLY A 134 13.04 5.84 -18.43
N ASN A 135 13.59 5.58 -17.25
CA ASN A 135 14.73 4.69 -17.06
C ASN A 135 14.34 3.27 -16.67
N ILE A 136 13.04 2.96 -16.61
CA ILE A 136 12.58 1.63 -16.23
C ILE A 136 13.09 0.60 -17.25
N ASP A 137 13.80 -0.39 -16.71
CA ASP A 137 14.19 -1.61 -17.37
C ASP A 137 13.94 -2.78 -16.42
N LEU A 138 12.78 -3.41 -16.54
CA LEU A 138 12.41 -4.53 -15.67
C LEU A 138 13.37 -5.72 -15.78
N ASN A 139 14.03 -5.93 -16.93
CA ASN A 139 14.99 -7.01 -17.07
C ASN A 139 16.26 -6.75 -16.25
N ALA A 140 16.71 -5.49 -16.18
CA ALA A 140 17.81 -5.09 -15.32
C ALA A 140 17.38 -5.08 -13.84
N MET A 141 16.20 -4.52 -13.55
CA MET A 141 15.67 -4.42 -12.18
C MET A 141 15.40 -5.78 -11.56
N TYR A 142 14.90 -6.77 -12.32
CA TYR A 142 14.68 -8.13 -11.80
C TYR A 142 15.96 -8.92 -11.51
N LYS A 143 17.14 -8.37 -11.84
CA LYS A 143 18.43 -8.88 -11.34
C LYS A 143 18.82 -8.29 -9.99
N ILE A 144 18.13 -7.23 -9.56
CA ILE A 144 18.41 -6.45 -8.34
C ILE A 144 17.34 -6.70 -7.28
N THR A 145 16.07 -6.75 -7.70
CA THR A 145 14.88 -6.88 -6.84
C THR A 145 13.84 -7.79 -7.49
N THR A 146 12.67 -7.94 -6.87
CA THR A 146 11.54 -8.69 -7.42
C THR A 146 10.29 -7.81 -7.51
N ALA A 147 9.33 -8.21 -8.33
CA ALA A 147 8.03 -7.53 -8.40
C ALA A 147 7.35 -7.46 -7.02
N ASP A 148 7.39 -8.56 -6.24
CA ASP A 148 6.86 -8.60 -4.87
C ASP A 148 7.51 -7.54 -3.97
N ARG A 149 8.84 -7.43 -3.99
CA ARG A 149 9.56 -6.43 -3.17
C ARG A 149 9.28 -5.00 -3.61
N MET A 150 9.12 -4.76 -4.92
CA MET A 150 8.69 -3.46 -5.45
C MET A 150 7.27 -3.11 -4.98
N LEU A 151 6.34 -4.07 -4.99
CA LEU A 151 4.97 -3.87 -4.49
C LEU A 151 4.95 -3.66 -2.97
N LYS A 152 5.79 -4.35 -2.20
CA LYS A 152 5.97 -4.08 -0.76
C LYS A 152 6.51 -2.68 -0.50
N ASN A 153 7.47 -2.21 -1.28
CA ASN A 153 7.93 -0.82 -1.21
C ASN A 153 6.80 0.17 -1.51
N LEU A 154 5.97 -0.09 -2.54
CA LEU A 154 4.79 0.74 -2.84
C LEU A 154 3.81 0.79 -1.67
N VAL A 155 3.48 -0.37 -1.09
CA VAL A 155 2.57 -0.47 0.06
C VAL A 155 3.15 0.25 1.29
N CYS A 156 4.45 0.12 1.56
CA CYS A 156 5.12 0.91 2.61
C CYS A 156 4.96 2.42 2.40
N GLU A 157 5.11 2.91 1.17
CA GLU A 157 4.93 4.33 0.86
C GLU A 157 3.46 4.77 1.00
N TYR A 158 2.49 3.88 0.77
CA TYR A 158 1.07 4.15 1.04
C TYR A 158 0.72 4.17 2.52
N GLU A 159 1.27 3.25 3.32
CA GLU A 159 1.10 3.30 4.77
C GLU A 159 1.73 4.59 5.35
N LYS A 160 2.93 4.96 4.88
CA LYS A 160 3.57 6.24 5.24
C LYS A 160 2.79 7.46 4.75
N LEU A 161 2.16 7.37 3.57
CA LEU A 161 1.26 8.42 3.10
C LEU A 161 0.08 8.59 4.06
N ALA A 162 -0.58 7.48 4.42
CA ALA A 162 -1.71 7.48 5.33
C ALA A 162 -1.35 8.03 6.71
N ASP A 163 -0.16 7.68 7.23
CA ASP A 163 0.39 8.16 8.48
C ASP A 163 1.94 8.05 8.43
N PRO A 164 2.73 9.13 8.60
CA PRO A 164 2.35 10.44 9.13
C PRO A 164 2.11 11.54 8.10
N ARG A 165 2.27 11.28 6.79
CA ARG A 165 2.27 12.37 5.78
C ARG A 165 0.96 13.14 5.73
N LEU A 166 -0.18 12.47 5.54
CA LEU A 166 -1.48 13.13 5.45
C LEU A 166 -1.91 13.80 6.77
N PRO A 167 -1.75 13.18 7.95
CA PRO A 167 -1.97 13.85 9.24
C PRO A 167 -1.13 15.11 9.40
N ALA A 168 0.18 15.05 9.16
CA ALA A 168 1.06 16.21 9.31
C ALA A 168 0.70 17.34 8.33
N CYS A 169 0.41 16.99 7.08
CA CYS A 169 -0.09 17.96 6.10
C CYS A 169 -1.44 18.57 6.52
N SER A 170 -2.35 17.80 7.11
CA SER A 170 -3.64 18.29 7.59
C SER A 170 -3.46 19.28 8.74
N ARG A 171 -2.55 19.00 9.69
CA ARG A 171 -2.21 19.93 10.78
C ARG A 171 -1.65 21.24 10.22
N LYS A 172 -0.66 21.17 9.31
CA LYS A 172 -0.03 22.35 8.71
C LYS A 172 -0.99 23.18 7.87
N ALA A 173 -1.85 22.53 7.08
CA ALA A 173 -2.79 23.21 6.19
C ALA A 173 -4.05 23.74 6.92
N GLY A 174 -4.27 23.33 8.17
CA GLY A 174 -5.46 23.71 8.94
C GLY A 174 -6.77 23.12 8.40
N LYS A 175 -6.70 22.07 7.58
CA LYS A 175 -7.86 21.43 6.93
C LYS A 175 -7.57 19.95 6.65
N LEU A 176 -8.60 19.11 6.50
CA LEU A 176 -8.39 17.68 6.25
C LEU A 176 -7.78 17.44 4.87
N LEU A 177 -6.67 16.71 4.82
CA LEU A 177 -6.12 16.16 3.59
C LEU A 177 -6.17 14.63 3.60
N GLU A 178 -6.91 14.06 2.64
CA GLU A 178 -7.01 12.61 2.46
C GLU A 178 -6.21 12.08 1.26
N THR A 179 -5.66 12.99 0.44
CA THR A 179 -5.15 12.70 -0.91
C THR A 179 -3.76 13.26 -1.18
N CYS A 180 -3.03 12.64 -2.12
CA CYS A 180 -1.76 13.14 -2.66
C CYS A 180 -1.91 13.82 -4.04
N CYS A 181 -0.88 14.55 -4.45
CA CYS A 181 -0.69 15.06 -5.81
C CYS A 181 0.47 14.29 -6.46
N SER A 182 0.19 13.47 -7.46
CA SER A 182 1.21 12.67 -8.16
C SER A 182 1.69 13.35 -9.44
N ILE A 183 3.00 13.30 -9.70
CA ILE A 183 3.65 13.71 -10.94
C ILE A 183 4.41 12.49 -11.47
N MET A 184 4.05 12.02 -12.66
CA MET A 184 4.75 10.92 -13.34
C MET A 184 5.44 11.48 -14.59
N ASP A 185 6.76 11.41 -14.60
CA ASP A 185 7.57 11.81 -15.73
C ASP A 185 7.74 10.65 -16.73
N LEU A 186 7.20 10.85 -17.94
CA LEU A 186 7.25 9.91 -19.04
C LEU A 186 8.43 10.19 -20.00
N LYS A 187 9.30 11.15 -19.69
CA LYS A 187 10.48 11.43 -20.51
C LYS A 187 11.34 10.19 -20.67
N GLY A 188 11.57 9.76 -21.92
CA GLY A 188 12.33 8.55 -22.22
C GLY A 188 11.50 7.25 -22.26
N VAL A 189 10.21 7.29 -21.92
CA VAL A 189 9.31 6.15 -22.09
C VAL A 189 9.05 5.91 -23.58
N GLY A 190 9.65 4.85 -24.11
CA GLY A 190 9.33 4.35 -25.45
C GLY A 190 8.03 3.54 -25.44
N ILE A 191 7.13 3.79 -26.40
CA ILE A 191 5.86 3.05 -26.54
C ILE A 191 6.09 1.52 -26.63
N THR A 192 7.21 1.09 -27.19
CA THR A 192 7.61 -0.33 -27.29
C THR A 192 7.92 -0.99 -25.94
N ARG A 193 8.21 -0.21 -24.88
CA ARG A 193 8.46 -0.73 -23.52
C ARG A 193 7.18 -0.81 -22.67
N VAL A 194 6.08 -0.19 -23.10
CA VAL A 194 4.81 -0.23 -22.34
C VAL A 194 4.32 -1.66 -22.08
N PRO A 195 4.38 -2.60 -23.04
CA PRO A 195 3.94 -3.97 -22.79
C PRO A 195 4.74 -4.70 -21.70
N SER A 196 6.05 -4.41 -21.56
CA SER A 196 6.88 -5.11 -20.57
C SER A 196 6.54 -4.68 -19.13
N VAL A 197 6.14 -3.43 -18.92
CA VAL A 197 5.79 -2.89 -17.60
C VAL A 197 4.31 -3.08 -17.23
N TYR A 198 3.47 -3.43 -18.21
CA TYR A 198 2.02 -3.50 -18.06
C TYR A 198 1.56 -4.40 -16.89
N GLY A 199 2.20 -5.56 -16.70
CA GLY A 199 1.85 -6.48 -15.62
C GLY A 199 2.05 -5.87 -14.24
N TYR A 200 3.20 -5.21 -14.02
CA TYR A 200 3.52 -4.53 -12.77
C TYR A 200 2.57 -3.35 -12.52
N VAL A 201 2.36 -2.49 -13.52
CA VAL A 201 1.46 -1.33 -13.42
C VAL A 201 0.02 -1.77 -13.10
N LYS A 202 -0.45 -2.86 -13.71
CA LYS A 202 -1.77 -3.43 -13.44
C LYS A 202 -1.90 -3.89 -11.98
N GLN A 203 -0.88 -4.57 -11.44
CA GLN A 203 -0.87 -5.01 -10.03
C GLN A 203 -0.84 -3.82 -9.07
N ALA A 204 0.04 -2.84 -9.30
CA ALA A 204 0.12 -1.62 -8.51
C ALA A 204 -1.20 -0.84 -8.54
N SER A 205 -1.85 -0.73 -9.71
CA SER A 205 -3.16 -0.09 -9.85
C SER A 205 -4.25 -0.84 -9.10
N ALA A 206 -4.26 -2.18 -9.14
CA ALA A 206 -5.21 -2.99 -8.40
C ALA A 206 -5.08 -2.78 -6.88
N ILE A 207 -3.85 -2.77 -6.34
CA ILE A 207 -3.61 -2.46 -4.92
C ILE A 207 -4.17 -1.08 -4.57
N SER A 208 -3.85 -0.07 -5.40
CA SER A 208 -4.24 1.31 -5.16
C SER A 208 -5.77 1.49 -5.16
N GLN A 209 -6.48 0.88 -6.11
CA GLN A 209 -7.92 1.03 -6.25
C GLN A 209 -8.73 0.21 -5.24
N ASN A 210 -8.26 -0.99 -4.91
CA ASN A 210 -9.01 -1.92 -4.06
C ASN A 210 -8.76 -1.70 -2.57
N TYR A 211 -7.55 -1.29 -2.19
CA TYR A 211 -7.12 -1.24 -0.78
C TYR A 211 -6.80 0.17 -0.28
N TYR A 212 -6.58 1.12 -1.20
CA TYR A 212 -6.32 2.53 -0.88
C TYR A 212 -7.32 3.47 -1.57
N PRO A 213 -8.65 3.27 -1.41
CA PRO A 213 -9.65 4.08 -2.08
C PRO A 213 -9.52 5.56 -1.71
N GLU A 214 -9.84 6.42 -2.69
CA GLU A 214 -9.90 7.87 -2.53
C GLU A 214 -8.60 8.53 -2.02
N ARG A 215 -7.43 7.96 -2.35
CA ARG A 215 -6.10 8.53 -2.00
C ARG A 215 -5.47 9.40 -3.09
N LEU A 216 -5.93 9.31 -4.33
CA LEU A 216 -5.44 10.18 -5.41
C LEU A 216 -6.27 11.48 -5.48
N GLY A 217 -5.58 12.62 -5.39
CA GLY A 217 -6.20 13.95 -5.52
C GLY A 217 -6.01 14.54 -6.91
N LYS A 218 -4.76 14.57 -7.38
CA LYS A 218 -4.37 14.98 -8.73
C LYS A 218 -3.28 14.07 -9.29
N LEU A 219 -3.28 13.85 -10.60
CA LEU A 219 -2.23 13.14 -11.30
C LEU A 219 -1.79 13.94 -12.54
N TYR A 220 -0.51 14.26 -12.62
CA TYR A 220 0.11 14.91 -13.78
C TYR A 220 1.03 13.91 -14.48
N LEU A 221 0.70 13.56 -15.72
CA LEU A 221 1.58 12.81 -16.61
C LEU A 221 2.33 13.82 -17.48
N ILE A 222 3.62 14.03 -17.24
CA ILE A 222 4.43 15.04 -17.94
C ILE A 222 5.37 14.38 -18.96
N ASN A 223 5.85 15.17 -19.93
CA ASN A 223 6.68 14.67 -21.03
C ASN A 223 6.03 13.48 -21.77
N ALA A 224 4.70 13.45 -21.86
CA ALA A 224 3.98 12.38 -22.53
C ALA A 224 4.39 12.33 -24.02
N PRO A 225 4.84 11.17 -24.54
CA PRO A 225 5.30 11.07 -25.92
C PRO A 225 4.16 11.33 -26.91
N TRP A 226 4.52 11.81 -28.11
CA TRP A 226 3.57 11.98 -29.21
C TRP A 226 2.91 10.62 -29.52
N GLY A 227 1.58 10.51 -29.32
CA GLY A 227 0.82 9.26 -29.40
C GLY A 227 0.45 8.60 -28.05
N PHE A 228 0.91 9.14 -26.92
CA PHE A 228 0.55 8.65 -25.58
C PHE A 228 -0.96 8.70 -25.32
N SER A 229 -1.70 9.61 -25.95
CA SER A 229 -3.17 9.67 -25.87
C SER A 229 -3.85 8.35 -26.27
N SER A 230 -3.28 7.59 -27.20
CA SER A 230 -3.77 6.27 -27.61
C SER A 230 -3.51 5.21 -26.53
N VAL A 231 -2.31 5.22 -25.94
CA VAL A 231 -1.97 4.34 -24.79
C VAL A 231 -2.87 4.67 -23.60
N PHE A 232 -3.03 5.95 -23.30
CA PHE A 232 -3.87 6.43 -22.22
C PHE A 232 -5.35 6.07 -22.41
N SER A 233 -5.84 6.02 -23.65
CA SER A 233 -7.21 5.58 -23.93
C SER A 233 -7.46 4.12 -23.58
N VAL A 234 -6.45 3.25 -23.76
CA VAL A 234 -6.50 1.85 -23.26
C VAL A 234 -6.44 1.84 -21.73
N VAL A 235 -5.59 2.70 -21.16
CA VAL A 235 -5.40 2.79 -19.70
C VAL A 235 -6.66 3.27 -18.96
N LYS A 236 -7.41 4.20 -19.54
CA LYS A 236 -8.69 4.67 -18.98
C LYS A 236 -9.70 3.53 -18.76
N GLY A 237 -9.64 2.45 -19.55
CA GLY A 237 -10.57 1.34 -19.41
C GLY A 237 -10.48 0.59 -18.08
N PHE A 238 -9.38 0.75 -17.33
CA PHE A 238 -9.18 0.12 -16.03
C PHE A 238 -9.26 1.08 -14.84
N LEU A 239 -9.45 2.38 -15.11
CA LEU A 239 -9.56 3.40 -14.08
C LEU A 239 -11.04 3.78 -13.91
N ASP A 240 -11.46 3.99 -12.67
CA ASP A 240 -12.81 4.52 -12.45
C ASP A 240 -12.93 5.95 -13.04
N PRO A 241 -14.15 6.39 -13.42
CA PRO A 241 -14.34 7.71 -14.04
C PRO A 241 -13.91 8.90 -13.17
N VAL A 242 -13.96 8.79 -11.84
CA VAL A 242 -13.55 9.85 -10.91
C VAL A 242 -12.04 9.98 -10.93
N THR A 243 -11.31 8.87 -10.96
CA THR A 243 -9.86 8.85 -11.15
C THR A 243 -9.47 9.48 -12.48
N VAL A 244 -10.15 9.15 -13.59
CA VAL A 244 -9.84 9.73 -14.92
C VAL A 244 -9.96 11.26 -14.93
N GLN A 245 -10.92 11.83 -14.20
CA GLN A 245 -11.10 13.30 -14.09
C GLN A 245 -9.95 14.00 -13.36
N LYS A 246 -9.17 13.27 -12.56
CA LYS A 246 -8.03 13.80 -11.80
C LYS A 246 -6.73 13.80 -12.61
N ILE A 247 -6.74 13.26 -13.84
CA ILE A 247 -5.53 13.05 -14.66
C ILE A 247 -5.34 14.18 -15.68
N HIS A 248 -4.17 14.79 -15.63
CA HIS A 248 -3.69 15.81 -16.55
C HIS A 248 -2.54 15.24 -17.39
N VAL A 249 -2.76 15.09 -18.70
CA VAL A 249 -1.73 14.57 -19.62
C VAL A 249 -1.09 15.75 -20.35
N LEU A 250 0.20 15.95 -20.11
CA LEU A 250 0.96 17.11 -20.57
C LEU A 250 2.15 16.66 -21.44
N GLY A 251 2.41 17.42 -22.50
CA GLY A 251 3.59 17.23 -23.35
C GLY A 251 4.86 17.78 -22.69
N SER A 252 5.80 18.30 -23.48
CA SER A 252 7.06 18.87 -23.00
C SER A 252 6.97 20.28 -22.43
N GLY A 253 5.86 21.00 -22.63
CA GLY A 253 5.60 22.34 -22.08
C GLY A 253 4.70 22.30 -20.85
N TYR A 254 5.02 21.41 -19.91
CA TYR A 254 4.17 21.11 -18.74
C TYR A 254 4.39 22.07 -17.56
N GLU A 255 5.47 22.84 -17.58
CA GLU A 255 5.98 23.58 -16.43
C GLU A 255 4.95 24.59 -15.90
N ALA A 256 4.25 25.30 -16.80
CA ALA A 256 3.23 26.28 -16.41
C ALA A 256 2.05 25.63 -15.65
N GLU A 257 1.62 24.44 -16.07
CA GLU A 257 0.54 23.68 -15.43
C GLU A 257 0.98 23.10 -14.08
N LEU A 258 2.23 22.62 -13.98
CA LEU A 258 2.78 22.19 -12.70
C LEU A 258 2.92 23.35 -11.72
N LEU A 259 3.47 24.49 -12.15
CA LEU A 259 3.62 25.69 -11.31
C LEU A 259 2.27 26.30 -10.91
N ALA A 260 1.22 26.06 -11.69
CA ALA A 260 -0.15 26.44 -11.31
C ALA A 260 -0.68 25.60 -10.14
N GLN A 261 -0.11 24.42 -9.86
CA GLN A 261 -0.54 23.51 -8.79
C GLN A 261 0.47 23.37 -7.64
N VAL A 262 1.76 23.29 -7.94
CA VAL A 262 2.83 23.13 -6.95
C VAL A 262 3.58 24.46 -6.84
N PRO A 263 3.69 25.06 -5.64
CA PRO A 263 4.47 26.27 -5.43
C PRO A 263 5.89 26.11 -5.97
N LYS A 264 6.44 27.17 -6.55
CA LYS A 264 7.72 27.12 -7.27
C LYS A 264 8.86 26.67 -6.34
N GLU A 265 8.85 27.16 -5.11
CA GLU A 265 9.76 26.82 -4.02
C GLU A 265 9.62 25.37 -3.51
N ASN A 266 8.51 24.70 -3.85
CA ASN A 266 8.25 23.31 -3.48
C ASN A 266 8.53 22.33 -4.63
N LEU A 267 8.53 22.80 -5.88
CA LEU A 267 8.78 21.98 -7.04
C LEU A 267 10.30 21.87 -7.30
N PRO A 268 10.86 20.66 -7.55
CA PRO A 268 12.26 20.51 -7.91
C PRO A 268 12.63 21.30 -9.18
N LYS A 269 13.87 21.83 -9.23
CA LYS A 269 14.38 22.59 -10.39
C LYS A 269 14.24 21.85 -11.72
N GLU A 270 14.42 20.53 -11.73
CA GLU A 270 14.29 19.70 -12.93
C GLU A 270 12.88 19.71 -13.56
N PHE A 271 11.85 20.07 -12.79
CA PHE A 271 10.46 20.17 -13.25
C PHE A 271 9.98 21.61 -13.40
N GLY A 272 10.91 22.59 -13.43
CA GLY A 272 10.62 24.01 -13.62
C GLY A 272 10.42 24.82 -12.33
N GLY A 273 10.66 24.21 -11.16
CA GLY A 273 10.62 24.90 -9.87
C GLY A 273 11.95 25.55 -9.45
N GLU A 274 12.07 25.84 -8.16
CA GLU A 274 13.25 26.45 -7.53
C GLU A 274 13.83 25.59 -6.41
N CYS A 275 13.15 24.50 -6.01
CA CYS A 275 13.61 23.68 -4.91
C CYS A 275 14.88 22.92 -5.27
N GLU A 276 15.87 23.02 -4.38
CA GLU A 276 17.12 22.28 -4.42
C GLU A 276 17.46 21.89 -2.98
N CYS A 277 17.49 20.59 -2.71
CA CYS A 277 17.82 20.04 -1.40
C CYS A 277 19.27 19.59 -1.37
N GLU A 278 19.90 19.69 -0.20
CA GLU A 278 21.18 19.03 0.04
C GLU A 278 21.02 17.51 -0.19
N GLY A 279 21.88 16.93 -1.03
CA GLY A 279 21.78 15.52 -1.42
C GLY A 279 20.72 15.19 -2.48
N GLY A 280 20.01 16.18 -3.02
CA GLY A 280 18.98 16.00 -4.06
C GLY A 280 17.56 15.93 -3.51
N CYS A 281 16.61 16.57 -4.18
CA CYS A 281 15.20 16.59 -3.76
C CYS A 281 14.62 15.17 -3.66
N GLU A 282 15.05 14.30 -4.57
CA GLU A 282 14.59 12.94 -4.74
C GLU A 282 15.04 11.98 -3.62
N LEU A 283 16.03 12.37 -2.81
CA LEU A 283 16.49 11.60 -1.64
C LEU A 283 16.08 12.23 -0.30
N SER A 284 15.46 13.42 -0.34
CA SER A 284 15.22 14.23 0.86
C SER A 284 14.06 13.76 1.73
N ASP A 285 12.99 13.20 1.12
CA ASP A 285 11.69 12.96 1.75
C ASP A 285 11.16 14.19 2.53
N MET A 286 11.57 15.40 2.14
CA MET A 286 11.20 16.62 2.85
C MET A 286 9.69 16.87 2.79
N GLY A 287 9.10 17.32 3.90
CA GLY A 287 7.71 17.76 3.93
C GLY A 287 7.23 18.01 5.37
N PRO A 288 5.94 18.35 5.55
CA PRO A 288 5.38 18.62 6.88
C PRO A 288 5.57 17.47 7.88
N TRP A 289 5.67 16.23 7.40
CA TRP A 289 5.93 15.05 8.22
C TRP A 289 7.34 14.95 8.81
N GLN A 290 8.27 15.83 8.43
CA GLN A 290 9.59 15.96 9.05
C GLN A 290 9.74 17.27 9.86
N GLU A 291 8.74 18.15 9.84
CA GLU A 291 8.75 19.42 10.57
C GLU A 291 8.23 19.18 12.00
N LYS A 292 9.01 19.55 13.04
CA LYS A 292 8.69 19.23 14.45
C LYS A 292 7.34 19.77 14.92
N GLU A 293 6.88 20.85 14.31
CA GLU A 293 5.61 21.51 14.61
C GLU A 293 4.40 20.67 14.16
N TRP A 294 4.56 19.81 13.15
CA TRP A 294 3.47 19.10 12.49
C TRP A 294 3.61 17.57 12.52
N ALA A 295 4.85 17.09 12.56
CA ALA A 295 5.20 15.69 12.65
C ALA A 295 4.79 15.12 14.02
N LYS A 296 4.17 13.95 13.98
CA LYS A 296 3.93 13.11 15.16
C LYS A 296 4.30 11.68 14.83
N GLU A 297 4.58 10.92 15.89
CA GLU A 297 4.85 9.50 15.77
C GLU A 297 3.63 8.79 15.15
N PRO A 298 3.81 8.02 14.07
CA PRO A 298 2.70 7.34 13.42
C PRO A 298 2.23 6.14 14.25
N LYS A 299 0.95 5.75 14.09
CA LYS A 299 0.32 4.65 14.83
C LYS A 299 1.02 3.31 14.62
N TRP A 300 1.59 3.10 13.44
CA TRP A 300 2.35 1.89 13.13
C TRP A 300 3.75 1.87 13.74
N ALA A 301 4.29 2.98 14.26
CA ALA A 301 5.60 2.96 14.89
C ALA A 301 5.57 2.09 16.16
N LYS A 302 6.41 1.06 16.22
CA LYS A 302 6.52 0.21 17.40
C LYS A 302 7.06 1.04 18.58
N LYS A 303 6.29 1.11 19.66
CA LYS A 303 6.80 1.63 20.94
C LYS A 303 7.86 0.66 21.44
N THR A 304 8.89 1.18 22.09
CA THR A 304 10.08 0.42 22.55
C THR A 304 9.74 -0.82 23.39
N GLY A 305 8.56 -0.86 24.03
CA GLY A 305 8.07 -2.01 24.80
C GLY A 305 7.39 -3.12 24.00
N ASP A 306 6.92 -2.86 22.78
CA ASP A 306 6.20 -3.84 21.94
C ASP A 306 7.17 -4.70 21.12
N VAL A 307 8.33 -4.13 20.75
CA VAL A 307 9.45 -4.85 20.12
C VAL A 307 9.97 -6.00 21.00
N VAL A 308 10.01 -5.78 22.32
CA VAL A 308 10.48 -6.81 23.29
C VAL A 308 9.47 -7.96 23.37
N LYS A 309 8.17 -7.66 23.43
CA LYS A 309 7.11 -8.68 23.52
C LYS A 309 7.00 -9.52 22.25
N GLU A 310 7.21 -8.92 21.09
CA GLU A 310 7.20 -9.66 19.82
C GLU A 310 8.45 -10.52 19.65
N ALA A 311 9.63 -10.04 20.06
CA ALA A 311 10.84 -10.85 20.08
C ALA A 311 10.67 -12.07 21.01
N ASP A 312 9.96 -11.91 22.13
CA ASP A 312 9.64 -13.02 23.03
C ASP A 312 8.67 -14.02 22.36
N LYS A 313 7.60 -13.55 21.70
CA LYS A 313 6.66 -14.40 20.96
C LYS A 313 7.31 -15.14 19.78
N GLU A 314 8.18 -14.46 19.03
CA GLU A 314 8.88 -15.06 17.88
C GLU A 314 9.91 -16.11 18.34
N ASN A 315 10.51 -15.91 19.53
CA ASN A 315 11.37 -16.91 20.16
C ASN A 315 10.59 -18.12 20.69
N GLU A 316 9.38 -17.92 21.23
CA GLU A 316 8.49 -19.02 21.63
C GLU A 316 8.03 -19.85 20.42
N ALA A 317 7.57 -19.19 19.34
CA ALA A 317 7.15 -19.88 18.12
C ALA A 317 8.31 -20.65 17.42
N LYS A 318 9.55 -20.13 17.50
CA LYS A 318 10.74 -20.84 17.01
C LYS A 318 11.12 -22.03 17.89
N LYS A 319 10.81 -22.01 19.19
CA LYS A 319 11.00 -23.17 20.07
C LYS A 319 9.99 -24.26 19.77
N GLU A 320 8.71 -23.92 19.66
CA GLU A 320 7.64 -24.90 19.37
C GLU A 320 7.87 -25.60 18.03
N ASN A 321 8.18 -24.85 16.96
CA ASN A 321 8.48 -25.44 15.65
C ASN A 321 9.71 -26.38 15.69
N LYS A 322 10.70 -26.08 16.54
CA LYS A 322 11.91 -26.90 16.67
C LYS A 322 11.65 -28.16 17.49
N GLU A 323 10.76 -28.12 18.47
CA GLU A 323 10.30 -29.29 19.23
C GLU A 323 9.47 -30.23 18.34
N GLU A 324 8.54 -29.70 17.53
CA GLU A 324 7.77 -30.50 16.56
C GLU A 324 8.67 -31.16 15.50
N GLU A 325 9.71 -30.46 15.01
CA GLU A 325 10.64 -31.01 14.02
C GLU A 325 11.52 -32.14 14.61
N VAL A 326 11.82 -32.07 15.90
CA VAL A 326 12.56 -33.12 16.63
C VAL A 326 11.67 -34.34 16.85
N GLU A 327 10.44 -34.16 17.34
CA GLU A 327 9.48 -35.28 17.51
C GLU A 327 9.21 -36.01 16.19
N LYS A 328 9.09 -35.26 15.09
CA LYS A 328 8.86 -35.85 13.76
C LYS A 328 10.05 -36.70 13.29
N LYS A 329 11.29 -36.23 13.50
CA LYS A 329 12.50 -36.98 13.16
C LYS A 329 12.67 -38.23 14.04
N GLU A 330 12.32 -38.15 15.32
CA GLU A 330 12.34 -39.32 16.21
C GLU A 330 11.28 -40.36 15.83
N GLY A 331 10.08 -39.92 15.44
CA GLY A 331 9.02 -40.79 14.92
C GLY A 331 9.40 -41.51 13.62
N GLU A 332 10.01 -40.79 12.67
CA GLU A 332 10.49 -41.36 11.40
C GLU A 332 11.64 -42.37 11.62
N ALA A 333 12.57 -42.07 12.54
CA ALA A 333 13.65 -42.99 12.91
C ALA A 333 13.12 -44.27 13.58
N ALA A 334 12.13 -44.16 14.46
CA ALA A 334 11.50 -45.31 15.10
C ALA A 334 10.73 -46.20 14.10
N ALA A 335 10.06 -45.59 13.12
CA ALA A 335 9.38 -46.31 12.05
C ALA A 335 10.38 -47.07 11.15
N ALA A 336 11.49 -46.43 10.76
CA ALA A 336 12.54 -47.05 9.96
C ALA A 336 13.20 -48.23 10.68
N ALA A 337 13.46 -48.12 11.98
CA ALA A 337 14.03 -49.21 12.79
C ALA A 337 13.08 -50.40 12.91
N THR A 338 11.77 -50.17 12.97
CA THR A 338 10.75 -51.23 12.98
C THR A 338 10.72 -51.99 11.65
N ILE A 339 10.77 -51.26 10.54
CA ILE A 339 10.77 -51.84 9.19
C ILE A 339 12.03 -52.68 8.96
N GLN A 340 13.21 -52.20 9.40
CA GLN A 340 14.44 -52.99 9.31
C GLN A 340 14.35 -54.30 10.09
N LYS A 341 13.85 -54.27 11.33
CA LYS A 341 13.67 -55.49 12.14
C LYS A 341 12.69 -56.49 11.52
N GLU A 342 11.61 -56.01 10.90
CA GLU A 342 10.67 -56.90 10.19
C GLU A 342 11.28 -57.51 8.92
N THR A 343 12.13 -56.75 8.23
CA THR A 343 12.79 -57.20 7.00
C THR A 343 13.87 -58.25 7.31
N GLU A 344 14.71 -58.01 8.31
CA GLU A 344 15.71 -58.97 8.80
C GLU A 344 15.04 -60.26 9.29
N LYS A 345 13.91 -60.15 10.00
CA LYS A 345 13.16 -61.32 10.46
C LYS A 345 12.63 -62.16 9.28
N LYS A 346 12.07 -61.52 8.26
CA LYS A 346 11.59 -62.18 7.04
C LYS A 346 12.73 -62.85 6.26
N GLU A 347 13.91 -62.24 6.19
CA GLU A 347 15.08 -62.84 5.55
C GLU A 347 15.58 -64.07 6.34
N THR A 348 15.66 -63.99 7.67
CA THR A 348 16.03 -65.16 8.49
C THR A 348 15.02 -66.32 8.39
N ASP A 349 13.73 -66.02 8.26
CA ASP A 349 12.69 -67.04 8.09
C ASP A 349 12.72 -67.66 6.69
N ALA A 350 13.05 -66.89 5.65
CA ALA A 350 13.21 -67.38 4.28
C ALA A 350 14.44 -68.30 4.12
N VAL A 351 15.57 -67.95 4.76
CA VAL A 351 16.79 -68.76 4.75
C VAL A 351 16.57 -70.11 5.47
N LYS A 352 15.79 -70.13 6.56
CA LYS A 352 15.41 -71.38 7.25
C LYS A 352 14.48 -72.28 6.43
N GLN A 353 13.65 -71.72 5.55
CA GLN A 353 12.77 -72.51 4.68
C GLN A 353 13.55 -73.14 3.50
N GLN A 354 14.58 -72.47 2.99
CA GLN A 354 15.44 -73.02 1.93
C GLN A 354 16.37 -74.13 2.42
N SER A 355 16.87 -74.07 3.67
CA SER A 355 17.73 -75.12 4.23
C SER A 355 17.01 -76.44 4.53
N ASN A 356 15.68 -76.43 4.63
CA ASN A 356 14.88 -77.63 4.89
C ASN A 356 14.35 -78.32 3.60
N GLY A 357 14.63 -77.77 2.42
CA GLY A 357 14.15 -78.28 1.13
C GLY A 357 15.13 -79.20 0.38
N GLU A 358 16.37 -79.36 0.85
CA GLU A 358 17.44 -80.09 0.14
C GLU A 358 17.79 -81.47 0.74
N VAL A 359 16.89 -82.04 1.57
CA VAL A 359 16.98 -83.43 2.03
C VAL A 359 15.67 -84.14 1.69
N THR A 360 15.43 -84.38 0.40
CA THR A 360 14.61 -85.48 -0.15
C THR A 360 14.59 -85.40 -1.67
N ALA A 361 15.58 -86.03 -2.30
CA ALA A 361 15.52 -86.57 -3.65
C ALA A 361 16.32 -87.87 -3.69
#